data_AF-A0A355WEB4-F1
#
_entry.id   AF-A0A355WEB4-F1
#
_cell.length_a   1.000
_cell.length_b   1.000
_cell.length_c   1.000
_cell.angle_alpha   90.00
_cell.angle_beta   90.00
_cell.angle_gamma   90.00
#
_symmetry.space_group_name_H-M   'P 1'
#
loop_
_entity.id
_entity.type
_entity.pdbx_description
1 polymer ?
#
loop_
_entity_poly.entity_id
_entity_poly.type
_entity_poly.pdbx_seq_one_letter_code
_entity_poly.pdbx_strand_id
1 'polypeptide(L)'
;MFRLKLIILFLCLMVLFTIPACNKVSNEIYQNVAIEEIINLAQEKRKSICLILFNDSSTIFSSYLNNMNKGILTNSDRVIFNIINVALPENKWYTQWLGADNHVITCVFSSSGVLLATITGASTYSFECINKSLNGDLSCNQFGFTPLFNMSENANKIDILNKILFCKLQYDKGMDIESDINNTLDIVQYPYNIYLKSLNLQKYKNEKEAIYLAKQLLTFDDIPYLRIYSDIFENAKYIVDNQYNPDNEAKLFIKPKEIILNNCIINQPEMLKIELFNKGNSLLNIKNIDLGCNCVRLIDTQTSFIINPNDSITLHLEFKSDKKGKIEREILFVSNAINSLEPVKIKAFVE
;
A
#
# COMPACT_ATOMS: atom_id res chain seq x y z
N MET A 1 -69.58 4.75 -24.93
CA MET A 1 -69.87 3.99 -23.70
C MET A 1 -68.70 3.04 -23.50
N PHE A 2 -67.72 3.24 -22.63
CA PHE A 2 -67.73 3.72 -21.25
C PHE A 2 -66.61 4.74 -21.04
N ARG A 3 -67.01 5.99 -20.76
CA ARG A 3 -66.20 6.97 -20.03
C ARG A 3 -66.25 6.62 -18.54
N LEU A 4 -65.31 7.18 -17.79
CA LEU A 4 -65.51 7.59 -16.39
C LEU A 4 -65.82 6.46 -15.41
N LYS A 5 -64.77 5.93 -14.76
CA LYS A 5 -64.69 5.64 -13.31
C LYS A 5 -63.44 4.80 -13.03
N LEU A 6 -62.28 5.46 -12.99
CA LEU A 6 -61.21 5.13 -12.04
C LEU A 6 -60.26 6.31 -11.82
N ILE A 7 -60.78 7.52 -12.00
CA ILE A 7 -60.37 8.71 -11.25
C ILE A 7 -61.22 8.59 -9.97
N ILE A 8 -60.63 8.71 -8.78
CA ILE A 8 -61.15 8.26 -7.46
C ILE A 8 -60.64 6.84 -7.08
N LEU A 9 -59.33 6.63 -7.23
CA LEU A 9 -58.51 5.94 -6.23
C LEU A 9 -57.37 6.92 -5.89
N PHE A 10 -57.73 8.14 -5.46
CA PHE A 10 -57.66 8.53 -4.05
C PHE A 10 -56.26 8.23 -3.49
N LEU A 11 -55.26 9.03 -3.86
CA LEU A 11 -55.00 10.31 -3.19
C LEU A 11 -54.85 10.11 -1.67
N CYS A 12 -53.96 9.20 -1.26
CA CYS A 12 -53.61 9.00 0.16
C CYS A 12 -52.21 8.40 0.40
N LEU A 13 -51.21 8.67 -0.46
CA LEU A 13 -49.81 8.30 -0.17
C LEU A 13 -48.81 9.43 -0.50
N MET A 14 -49.24 10.67 -0.25
CA MET A 14 -48.37 11.82 -0.06
C MET A 14 -48.58 12.30 1.40
N VAL A 15 -48.15 11.47 2.35
CA VAL A 15 -47.93 11.97 3.70
C VAL A 15 -46.55 12.60 3.71
N LEU A 16 -46.54 13.91 3.53
CA LEU A 16 -45.50 14.81 4.00
C LEU A 16 -45.27 14.54 5.49
N PHE A 17 -44.32 13.66 5.80
CA PHE A 17 -43.63 13.69 7.09
C PHE A 17 -42.51 14.72 6.98
N THR A 18 -42.86 15.99 7.13
CA THR A 18 -41.90 16.99 7.64
C THR A 18 -41.70 16.70 9.12
N ILE A 19 -40.89 15.70 9.41
CA ILE A 19 -40.21 15.63 10.71
C ILE A 19 -39.03 16.61 10.55
N PRO A 20 -38.87 17.62 11.41
CA PRO A 20 -37.60 18.30 11.49
C PRO A 20 -36.60 17.26 12.01
N ALA A 21 -35.98 16.55 11.07
CA ALA A 21 -34.87 15.68 11.38
C ALA A 21 -33.83 16.60 12.00
N CYS A 22 -33.64 16.43 13.30
CA CYS A 22 -32.45 16.87 14.00
C CYS A 22 -31.28 16.53 13.07
N ASN A 23 -30.60 17.55 12.52
CA ASN A 23 -29.48 17.40 11.61
C ASN A 23 -28.34 16.70 12.37
N LYS A 24 -28.44 15.39 12.54
CA LYS A 24 -27.28 14.55 12.72
C LYS A 24 -26.59 14.61 11.38
N VAL A 25 -25.52 15.39 11.31
CA VAL A 25 -24.58 15.38 10.19
C VAL A 25 -24.15 13.92 10.02
N SER A 26 -24.75 13.22 9.07
CA SER A 26 -24.30 11.90 8.68
C SER A 26 -23.01 12.13 7.90
N ASN A 27 -21.88 11.77 8.48
CA ASN A 27 -20.61 11.80 7.77
C ASN A 27 -20.77 10.99 6.47
N GLU A 28 -20.43 11.59 5.33
CA GLU A 28 -20.49 10.91 4.04
C GLU A 28 -19.28 9.99 3.91
N ILE A 29 -19.47 8.73 4.29
CA ILE A 29 -18.42 7.70 4.30
C ILE A 29 -18.69 6.69 3.20
N TYR A 30 -17.73 6.56 2.30
CA TYR A 30 -17.68 5.58 1.21
C TYR A 30 -16.58 4.56 1.48
N GLN A 31 -16.67 3.42 0.81
CA GLN A 31 -15.74 2.29 0.96
C GLN A 31 -15.30 1.81 -0.42
N ASN A 32 -13.98 1.79 -0.67
CA ASN A 32 -13.37 1.28 -1.90
C ASN A 32 -13.94 1.87 -3.20
N VAL A 33 -14.44 3.11 -3.17
CA VAL A 33 -14.92 3.78 -4.39
C VAL A 33 -13.71 4.30 -5.17
N ALA A 34 -13.74 4.19 -6.50
CA ALA A 34 -12.67 4.68 -7.36
C ALA A 34 -12.43 6.19 -7.17
N ILE A 35 -11.16 6.61 -7.21
CA ILE A 35 -10.80 8.01 -6.95
C ILE A 35 -11.46 8.99 -7.92
N GLU A 36 -11.66 8.61 -9.18
CA GLU A 36 -12.35 9.47 -10.16
C GLU A 36 -13.81 9.72 -9.78
N GLU A 37 -14.54 8.67 -9.39
CA GLU A 37 -15.93 8.78 -8.96
C GLU A 37 -16.06 9.67 -7.72
N ILE A 38 -15.13 9.51 -6.75
CA ILE A 38 -15.11 10.33 -5.54
C ILE A 38 -14.71 11.78 -5.83
N ILE A 39 -13.77 12.03 -6.74
CA ILE A 39 -13.43 13.39 -7.17
C ILE A 39 -14.63 14.07 -7.84
N ASN A 40 -15.33 13.37 -8.75
CA ASN A 40 -16.50 13.92 -9.41
C ASN A 40 -17.60 14.27 -8.40
N LEU A 41 -17.89 13.36 -7.47
CA LEU A 41 -18.86 13.58 -6.40
C LEU A 41 -18.47 14.77 -5.50
N ALA A 42 -17.19 14.90 -5.16
CA ALA A 42 -16.66 15.98 -4.35
C ALA A 42 -16.77 17.35 -5.05
N GLN A 43 -16.53 17.39 -6.36
CA GLN A 43 -16.70 18.58 -7.18
C GLN A 43 -18.18 19.01 -7.24
N GLU A 44 -19.10 18.07 -7.49
CA GLU A 44 -20.54 18.32 -7.51
C GLU A 44 -21.04 18.89 -6.18
N LYS A 45 -20.57 18.31 -5.07
CA LYS A 45 -20.98 18.71 -3.71
C LYS A 45 -20.15 19.86 -3.14
N ARG A 46 -19.08 20.29 -3.82
CA ARG A 46 -18.08 21.27 -3.35
C ARG A 46 -17.50 20.92 -1.98
N LYS A 47 -17.19 19.64 -1.76
CA LYS A 47 -16.64 19.11 -0.50
C LYS A 47 -15.21 18.65 -0.68
N SER A 48 -14.38 18.81 0.34
CA SER A 48 -13.03 18.23 0.36
C SER A 48 -13.10 16.70 0.51
N ILE A 49 -12.02 16.00 0.19
CA ILE A 49 -11.96 14.54 0.26
C ILE A 49 -10.90 14.13 1.28
N CYS A 50 -11.24 13.17 2.13
CA CYS A 50 -10.27 12.42 2.92
C CYS A 50 -10.28 10.96 2.44
N LEU A 51 -9.26 10.61 1.67
CA LEU A 51 -9.02 9.24 1.23
C LEU A 51 -8.17 8.54 2.29
N ILE A 52 -8.72 7.50 2.92
CA ILE A 52 -8.12 6.83 4.07
C ILE A 52 -7.66 5.45 3.60
N LEU A 53 -6.36 5.32 3.38
CA LEU A 53 -5.72 4.08 2.98
C LEU A 53 -5.39 3.26 4.22
N PHE A 54 -5.75 1.98 4.24
CA PHE A 54 -5.39 1.07 5.32
C PHE A 54 -5.05 -0.33 4.80
N ASN A 55 -4.12 -0.99 5.49
CA ASN A 55 -3.70 -2.36 5.23
C ASN A 55 -4.08 -3.21 6.47
N ASP A 56 -5.07 -4.08 6.33
CA ASP A 56 -5.61 -5.00 7.37
C ASP A 56 -6.34 -4.39 8.59
N SER A 57 -6.94 -5.28 9.39
CA SER A 57 -7.54 -5.07 10.72
C SER A 57 -6.56 -4.63 11.82
N SER A 58 -5.66 -3.69 11.54
CA SER A 58 -4.69 -3.24 12.52
C SER A 58 -5.38 -2.53 13.68
N THR A 59 -4.81 -2.65 14.88
CA THR A 59 -5.28 -1.88 16.06
C THR A 59 -5.21 -0.38 15.81
N ILE A 60 -4.33 0.06 14.90
CA ILE A 60 -4.18 1.44 14.46
C ILE A 60 -5.41 1.90 13.68
N PHE A 61 -5.90 1.12 12.71
CA PHE A 61 -7.11 1.47 11.96
C PHE A 61 -8.36 1.48 12.87
N SER A 62 -8.45 0.54 13.79
CA SER A 62 -9.51 0.56 14.82
C SER A 62 -9.46 1.83 15.68
N SER A 63 -8.25 2.27 16.07
CA SER A 63 -8.03 3.53 16.79
C SER A 63 -8.39 4.74 15.95
N TYR A 64 -8.10 4.70 14.64
CA TYR A 64 -8.47 5.73 13.69
C TYR A 64 -9.99 5.92 13.62
N LEU A 65 -10.73 4.83 13.40
CA LEU A 65 -12.20 4.86 13.34
C LEU A 65 -12.81 5.37 14.66
N ASN A 66 -12.25 4.96 15.80
CA ASN A 66 -12.69 5.46 17.11
C ASN A 66 -12.50 6.98 17.24
N ASN A 67 -11.34 7.50 16.83
CA ASN A 67 -11.06 8.93 16.88
C ASN A 67 -11.93 9.74 15.90
N MET A 68 -12.23 9.17 14.73
CA MET A 68 -13.19 9.72 13.79
C MET A 68 -14.61 9.79 14.41
N ASN A 69 -15.06 8.71 15.05
CA ASN A 69 -16.37 8.63 15.70
C ASN A 69 -16.50 9.56 16.92
N LYS A 70 -15.39 9.85 17.60
CA LYS A 70 -15.33 10.85 18.69
C LYS A 70 -15.45 12.31 18.20
N GLY A 71 -15.52 12.53 16.89
CA GLY A 71 -15.69 13.86 16.32
C GLY A 71 -14.44 14.74 16.42
N ILE A 72 -13.24 14.14 16.46
CA ILE A 72 -11.98 14.91 16.45
C ILE A 72 -11.83 15.70 15.13
N LEU A 73 -12.47 15.23 14.05
CA LEU A 73 -12.62 15.99 12.81
C LEU A 73 -13.77 16.99 12.94
N THR A 74 -13.44 18.29 12.96
CA THR A 74 -14.39 19.37 13.21
C THR A 74 -15.16 19.84 11.97
N ASN A 75 -14.76 19.38 10.77
CA ASN A 75 -15.32 19.78 9.47
C ASN A 75 -16.04 18.63 8.73
N SER A 76 -16.63 17.68 9.45
CA SER A 76 -17.15 16.45 8.84
C SER A 76 -18.34 16.66 7.88
N ASP A 77 -19.04 17.78 7.97
CA ASP A 77 -20.12 18.19 7.07
C ASP A 77 -19.61 18.63 5.68
N ARG A 78 -18.37 19.11 5.61
CA ARG A 78 -17.71 19.62 4.38
C ARG A 78 -16.74 18.64 3.75
N VAL A 79 -16.70 17.41 4.25
CA VAL A 79 -15.74 16.38 3.83
C VAL A 79 -16.48 15.12 3.38
N ILE A 80 -16.00 14.54 2.29
CA ILE A 80 -16.32 13.19 1.86
C ILE A 80 -15.18 12.28 2.30
N PHE A 81 -15.50 11.22 3.03
CA PHE A 81 -14.55 10.21 3.43
C PHE A 81 -14.64 9.02 2.48
N ASN A 82 -13.51 8.55 1.98
CA ASN A 82 -13.45 7.31 1.21
C ASN A 82 -12.38 6.42 1.84
N ILE A 83 -12.83 5.30 2.43
CA ILE A 83 -11.96 4.36 3.11
C ILE A 83 -11.56 3.27 2.10
N ILE A 84 -10.26 3.11 1.89
CA ILE A 84 -9.67 2.22 0.88
C ILE A 84 -8.85 1.13 1.56
N ASN A 85 -9.26 -0.11 1.34
CA ASN A 85 -8.45 -1.26 1.72
C ASN A 85 -7.38 -1.51 0.64
N VAL A 86 -6.13 -1.18 0.95
CA VAL A 86 -5.01 -1.35 0.00
C VAL A 86 -4.49 -2.78 -0.09
N ALA A 87 -5.02 -3.71 0.73
CA ALA A 87 -4.76 -5.14 0.58
C ALA A 87 -5.52 -5.75 -0.60
N LEU A 88 -6.53 -5.05 -1.15
CA LEU A 88 -7.22 -5.46 -2.36
C LEU A 88 -6.37 -5.16 -3.61
N PRO A 89 -6.24 -6.10 -4.57
CA PRO A 89 -5.38 -5.91 -5.74
C PRO A 89 -5.64 -4.61 -6.52
N GLU A 90 -6.91 -4.25 -6.71
CA GLU A 90 -7.35 -3.03 -7.41
C GLU A 90 -6.94 -1.72 -6.72
N ASN A 91 -6.58 -1.77 -5.43
CA ASN A 91 -6.21 -0.62 -4.61
C ASN A 91 -4.71 -0.60 -4.27
N LYS A 92 -3.95 -1.65 -4.61
CA LYS A 92 -2.52 -1.73 -4.29
C LYS A 92 -1.72 -0.57 -4.88
N TRP A 93 -2.18 -0.01 -6.00
CA TRP A 93 -1.52 1.12 -6.64
C TRP A 93 -1.45 2.38 -5.78
N TYR A 94 -2.31 2.56 -4.76
CA TYR A 94 -2.22 3.74 -3.88
C TYR A 94 -0.93 3.74 -3.04
N THR A 95 -0.54 2.59 -2.48
CA THR A 95 0.73 2.48 -1.73
C THR A 95 1.93 2.56 -2.65
N GLN A 96 1.79 2.05 -3.89
CA GLN A 96 2.81 2.18 -4.93
C GLN A 96 2.98 3.64 -5.37
N TRP A 97 1.88 4.38 -5.56
CA TRP A 97 1.89 5.80 -5.89
C TRP A 97 2.56 6.63 -4.81
N LEU A 98 2.16 6.44 -3.55
CA LEU A 98 2.76 7.14 -2.43
C LEU A 98 4.18 6.68 -2.11
N GLY A 99 4.57 5.50 -2.58
CA GLY A 99 5.79 4.81 -2.20
C GLY A 99 5.92 4.62 -0.70
N ALA A 100 4.83 4.27 -0.02
CA ALA A 100 4.79 4.09 1.42
C ALA A 100 3.87 2.93 1.81
N ASP A 101 4.30 2.14 2.79
CA ASP A 101 3.56 1.00 3.36
C ASP A 101 3.29 1.23 4.84
N ASN A 102 2.51 2.27 5.14
CA ASN A 102 2.10 2.58 6.50
C ASN A 102 0.71 1.98 6.76
N HIS A 103 0.49 1.49 7.99
CA HIS A 103 -0.77 0.88 8.42
C HIS A 103 -2.02 1.72 8.10
N VAL A 104 -1.92 3.05 8.26
CA VAL A 104 -2.97 4.01 7.90
C VAL A 104 -2.35 5.29 7.35
N ILE A 105 -2.82 5.73 6.19
CA ILE A 105 -2.48 7.02 5.57
C ILE A 105 -3.77 7.73 5.18
N THR A 106 -3.91 9.00 5.55
CA THR A 106 -4.97 9.89 5.06
C THR A 106 -4.40 10.83 4.01
N CYS A 107 -4.88 10.72 2.78
CA CYS A 107 -4.65 11.70 1.72
C CYS A 107 -5.81 12.71 1.75
N VAL A 108 -5.49 13.99 2.01
CA VAL A 108 -6.47 15.08 2.02
C VAL A 108 -6.45 15.76 0.66
N PHE A 109 -7.60 15.83 -0.01
CA PHE A 109 -7.75 16.54 -1.27
C PHE A 109 -8.68 17.74 -1.12
N SER A 110 -8.45 18.76 -1.94
CA SER A 110 -9.39 19.84 -2.17
C SER A 110 -10.68 19.33 -2.81
N SER A 111 -11.71 20.18 -2.86
CA SER A 111 -12.94 19.89 -3.60
C SER A 111 -12.77 19.77 -5.12
N SER A 112 -11.64 20.23 -5.67
CA SER A 112 -11.29 20.04 -7.07
C SER A 112 -10.52 18.74 -7.34
N GLY A 113 -10.18 17.97 -6.30
CA GLY A 113 -9.40 16.73 -6.44
C GLY A 113 -7.89 16.93 -6.44
N VAL A 114 -7.38 18.07 -5.97
CA VAL A 114 -5.93 18.31 -5.79
C VAL A 114 -5.50 17.81 -4.42
N LEU A 115 -4.49 16.95 -4.36
CA LEU A 115 -3.90 16.48 -3.10
C LEU A 115 -3.26 17.65 -2.37
N LEU A 116 -3.64 17.85 -1.12
CA LEU A 116 -3.14 18.90 -0.22
C LEU A 116 -2.17 18.35 0.82
N ALA A 117 -2.44 17.13 1.31
CA ALA A 117 -1.67 16.52 2.39
C ALA A 117 -1.67 14.99 2.37
N THR A 118 -0.60 14.40 2.91
CA THR A 118 -0.45 12.97 3.22
C THR A 118 -0.08 12.82 4.70
N ILE A 119 -1.00 12.28 5.50
CA ILE A 119 -0.88 12.25 6.97
C ILE A 119 -0.98 10.82 7.45
N THR A 120 -0.06 10.41 8.31
CA THR A 120 0.03 9.01 8.74
C THR A 120 -0.46 8.81 10.18
N GLY A 121 -0.95 7.60 10.43
CA GLY A 121 -1.35 7.14 11.76
C GLY A 121 -2.73 7.63 12.20
N ALA A 122 -3.02 7.39 13.49
CA ALA A 122 -4.33 7.58 14.09
C ALA A 122 -4.30 8.46 15.35
N SER A 123 -3.20 9.18 15.60
CA SER A 123 -3.04 10.00 16.80
C SER A 123 -3.92 11.26 16.78
N THR A 124 -4.23 11.85 17.93
CA THR A 124 -4.94 13.15 18.00
C THR A 124 -4.24 14.21 17.16
N TYR A 125 -2.90 14.21 17.14
CA TYR A 125 -2.12 15.13 16.32
C TYR A 125 -2.23 14.85 14.81
N SER A 126 -2.32 13.58 14.40
CA SER A 126 -2.63 13.22 13.01
C SER A 126 -3.95 13.85 12.57
N PHE A 127 -4.99 13.78 13.41
CA PHE A 127 -6.29 14.41 13.14
C PHE A 127 -6.24 15.94 13.15
N GLU A 128 -5.42 16.56 14.02
CA GLU A 128 -5.16 18.01 13.99
C GLU A 128 -4.57 18.43 12.64
N CYS A 129 -3.58 17.70 12.13
CA CYS A 129 -2.99 17.96 10.82
C CYS A 129 -3.99 17.79 9.67
N ILE A 130 -4.91 16.82 9.77
CA ILE A 130 -5.99 16.65 8.79
C ILE A 130 -6.89 17.90 8.80
N ASN A 131 -7.31 18.35 9.98
CA ASN A 131 -8.13 19.56 10.13
C ASN A 131 -7.42 20.81 9.62
N LYS A 132 -6.13 21.00 9.93
CA LYS A 132 -5.32 22.11 9.40
C LYS A 132 -5.32 22.12 7.87
N SER A 133 -5.01 20.97 7.27
CA SER A 133 -4.99 20.82 5.81
C SER A 133 -6.35 21.14 5.17
N LEU A 134 -7.45 20.68 5.78
CA LEU A 134 -8.81 20.99 5.34
C LEU A 134 -9.17 22.48 5.43
N ASN A 135 -8.53 23.22 6.35
CA ASN A 135 -8.69 24.67 6.52
C ASN A 135 -7.66 25.49 5.72
N GLY A 136 -6.83 24.84 4.90
CA GLY A 136 -5.81 25.51 4.08
C GLY A 136 -4.48 25.78 4.79
N ASP A 137 -4.32 25.33 6.04
CA ASP A 137 -3.03 25.36 6.74
C ASP A 137 -2.22 24.09 6.39
N LEU A 138 -1.14 24.28 5.62
CA LEU A 138 -0.29 23.20 5.12
C LEU A 138 0.97 22.95 5.98
N SER A 139 1.05 23.53 7.19
CA SER A 139 2.24 23.46 8.06
C SER A 139 2.65 22.04 8.48
N CYS A 140 1.72 21.07 8.47
CA CYS A 140 2.02 19.66 8.72
C CYS A 140 1.38 18.73 7.69
N ASN A 141 1.34 19.16 6.42
CA ASN A 141 0.74 18.42 5.31
C ASN A 141 1.45 17.11 4.93
N GLN A 142 2.55 16.76 5.57
CA GLN A 142 3.31 15.52 5.35
C GLN A 142 3.59 14.78 6.68
N PHE A 143 2.72 14.96 7.69
CA PHE A 143 2.99 14.43 9.03
C PHE A 143 3.20 12.91 9.06
N GLY A 144 4.42 12.50 9.45
CA GLY A 144 4.87 11.11 9.51
C GLY A 144 4.96 10.41 8.14
N PHE A 145 4.83 11.14 7.04
CA PHE A 145 4.92 10.60 5.69
C PHE A 145 6.39 10.47 5.25
N THR A 146 6.86 9.24 5.15
CA THR A 146 8.22 8.89 4.74
C THR A 146 8.17 7.98 3.51
N PRO A 147 8.10 8.54 2.30
CA PRO A 147 8.13 7.74 1.08
C PRO A 147 9.50 7.09 0.87
N LEU A 148 9.54 5.96 0.16
CA LEU A 148 10.77 5.26 -0.22
C LEU A 148 11.62 6.04 -1.23
N PHE A 149 11.03 7.00 -1.93
CA PHE A 149 11.74 7.84 -2.89
C PHE A 149 12.28 9.11 -2.22
N ASN A 150 13.49 9.48 -2.62
CA ASN A 150 14.11 10.74 -2.21
C ASN A 150 14.00 11.77 -3.34
N MET A 151 13.83 13.03 -2.95
CA MET A 151 13.85 14.17 -3.86
C MET A 151 14.79 15.24 -3.30
N SER A 152 15.18 16.19 -4.14
CA SER A 152 15.92 17.37 -3.66
C SER A 152 15.11 18.13 -2.60
N GLU A 153 15.79 18.76 -1.64
CA GLU A 153 15.13 19.45 -0.52
C GLU A 153 14.16 20.57 -0.96
N ASN A 154 14.40 21.14 -2.15
CA ASN A 154 13.57 22.19 -2.73
C ASN A 154 12.35 21.67 -3.50
N ALA A 155 12.25 20.36 -3.75
CA ALA A 155 11.13 19.77 -4.49
C ALA A 155 9.94 19.45 -3.58
N ASN A 156 8.74 19.84 -4.00
CA ASN A 156 7.53 19.59 -3.24
C ASN A 156 6.96 18.19 -3.54
N LYS A 157 7.01 17.29 -2.54
CA LYS A 157 6.46 15.93 -2.59
C LYS A 157 4.98 15.89 -2.97
N ILE A 158 4.16 16.78 -2.42
CA ILE A 158 2.72 16.80 -2.69
C ILE A 158 2.44 17.18 -4.15
N ASP A 159 3.19 18.13 -4.71
CA ASP A 159 3.03 18.53 -6.11
C ASP A 159 3.43 17.41 -7.07
N ILE A 160 4.50 16.67 -6.75
CA ILE A 160 4.93 15.52 -7.54
C ILE A 160 3.92 14.38 -7.48
N LEU A 161 3.40 14.08 -6.30
CA LEU A 161 2.33 13.09 -6.15
C LEU A 161 1.08 13.47 -6.95
N ASN A 162 0.69 14.75 -6.97
CA ASN A 162 -0.39 15.25 -7.82
C ASN A 162 -0.12 15.00 -9.31
N LYS A 163 1.09 15.30 -9.81
CA LYS A 163 1.47 15.06 -11.21
C LYS A 163 1.44 13.59 -11.59
N ILE A 164 1.93 12.72 -10.70
CA ILE A 164 1.92 11.26 -10.92
C ILE A 164 0.49 10.71 -10.87
N LEU A 165 -0.35 11.20 -9.95
CA LEU A 165 -1.77 10.84 -9.91
C LEU A 165 -2.47 11.26 -11.19
N PHE A 166 -2.22 12.48 -11.66
CA PHE A 166 -2.74 12.94 -12.95
C PHE A 166 -2.35 11.97 -14.08
N CYS A 167 -1.07 11.62 -14.20
CA CYS A 167 -0.61 10.63 -15.19
C CYS A 167 -1.36 9.30 -15.08
N LYS A 168 -1.57 8.77 -13.86
CA LYS A 168 -2.35 7.53 -13.65
C LYS A 168 -3.77 7.65 -14.20
N LEU A 169 -4.48 8.72 -13.84
CA LEU A 169 -5.87 8.93 -14.28
C LEU A 169 -5.98 9.16 -15.79
N GLN A 170 -5.02 9.86 -16.40
CA GLN A 170 -5.00 10.02 -17.86
C GLN A 170 -4.72 8.69 -18.57
N TYR A 171 -3.76 7.91 -18.08
CA TYR A 171 -3.42 6.59 -18.61
C TYR A 171 -4.61 5.63 -18.55
N ASP A 172 -5.33 5.61 -17.43
CA ASP A 172 -6.53 4.77 -17.24
C ASP A 172 -7.65 5.12 -18.23
N LYS A 173 -7.79 6.40 -18.58
CA LYS A 173 -8.69 6.90 -19.65
C LYS A 173 -8.19 6.61 -21.05
N GLY A 174 -7.01 6.02 -21.14
CA GLY A 174 -6.40 5.60 -22.39
C GLY A 174 -5.66 6.69 -23.15
N MET A 175 -5.31 7.81 -22.49
CA MET A 175 -4.53 8.90 -23.09
C MET A 175 -3.04 8.63 -23.05
N ASP A 176 -2.30 9.30 -23.94
CA ASP A 176 -0.84 9.29 -23.95
C ASP A 176 -0.33 10.25 -22.88
N ILE A 177 0.48 9.74 -21.97
CA ILE A 177 1.01 10.50 -20.83
C ILE A 177 2.49 10.83 -20.97
N GLU A 178 3.09 10.59 -22.14
CA GLU A 178 4.55 10.69 -22.35
C GLU A 178 5.14 12.03 -21.88
N SER A 179 4.55 13.16 -22.26
CA SER A 179 5.06 14.48 -21.87
C SER A 179 4.96 14.70 -20.37
N ASP A 180 3.82 14.36 -19.76
CA ASP A 180 3.57 14.61 -18.34
C ASP A 180 4.42 13.71 -17.44
N ILE A 181 4.57 12.43 -17.79
CA ILE A 181 5.34 11.49 -16.98
C ILE A 181 6.84 11.78 -17.06
N ASN A 182 7.36 12.22 -18.22
CA ASN A 182 8.76 12.63 -18.37
C ASN A 182 9.09 13.79 -17.40
N ASN A 183 8.20 14.77 -17.27
CA ASN A 183 8.38 15.87 -16.31
C ASN A 183 8.45 15.40 -14.85
N THR A 184 7.86 14.24 -14.52
CA THR A 184 8.01 13.65 -13.17
C THR A 184 9.32 12.90 -13.01
N LEU A 185 9.74 12.17 -14.05
CA LEU A 185 10.98 11.37 -14.07
C LEU A 185 12.25 12.22 -14.03
N ASP A 186 12.18 13.45 -14.54
CA ASP A 186 13.25 14.45 -14.43
C ASP A 186 13.47 14.91 -12.98
N ILE A 187 12.47 14.75 -12.10
CA ILE A 187 12.51 15.22 -10.71
C ILE A 187 12.77 14.07 -9.75
N VAL A 188 12.10 12.93 -9.95
CA VAL A 188 12.24 11.73 -9.11
C VAL A 188 12.02 10.47 -9.91
N GLN A 189 12.81 9.44 -9.64
CA GLN A 189 12.66 8.13 -10.25
C GLN A 189 12.49 7.08 -9.16
N TYR A 190 11.38 6.37 -9.19
CA TYR A 190 11.10 5.24 -8.32
C TYR A 190 10.17 4.25 -9.04
N PRO A 191 9.93 3.04 -8.51
CA PRO A 191 9.30 1.99 -9.29
C PRO A 191 7.97 2.36 -9.95
N TYR A 192 7.10 3.13 -9.27
CA TYR A 192 5.77 3.41 -9.80
C TYR A 192 5.75 4.31 -11.02
N ASN A 193 6.48 5.44 -11.00
CA ASN A 193 6.45 6.37 -12.14
C ASN A 193 7.26 5.84 -13.34
N ILE A 194 8.34 5.08 -13.09
CA ILE A 194 9.04 4.31 -14.13
C ILE A 194 8.08 3.29 -14.76
N TYR A 195 7.28 2.58 -13.96
CA TYR A 195 6.32 1.61 -14.44
C TYR A 195 5.22 2.24 -15.29
N LEU A 196 4.65 3.37 -14.88
CA LEU A 196 3.66 4.11 -15.68
C LEU A 196 4.23 4.52 -17.05
N LYS A 197 5.48 5.00 -17.10
CA LYS A 197 6.14 5.30 -18.38
C LYS A 197 6.31 4.04 -19.23
N SER A 198 6.76 2.93 -18.64
CA SER A 198 6.94 1.65 -19.35
C SER A 198 5.62 1.15 -19.94
N LEU A 199 4.52 1.20 -19.18
CA LEU A 199 3.17 0.87 -19.64
C LEU A 199 2.68 1.77 -20.78
N ASN A 200 2.94 3.08 -20.71
CA ASN A 200 2.61 4.01 -21.78
C ASN A 200 3.37 3.65 -23.07
N LEU A 201 4.68 3.42 -22.98
CA LEU A 201 5.53 3.07 -24.12
C LEU A 201 5.11 1.75 -24.78
N GLN A 202 4.72 0.74 -24.01
CA GLN A 202 4.16 -0.51 -24.56
C GLN A 202 2.90 -0.24 -25.38
N LYS A 203 1.99 0.58 -24.85
CA LYS A 203 0.74 0.91 -25.52
C LYS A 203 0.95 1.64 -26.85
N TYR A 204 1.93 2.55 -26.90
CA TYR A 204 2.29 3.32 -28.09
C TYR A 204 3.45 2.71 -28.91
N LYS A 205 3.73 1.41 -28.71
CA LYS A 205 4.65 0.57 -29.50
C LYS A 205 6.11 1.05 -29.56
N ASN A 206 6.60 1.70 -28.50
CA ASN A 206 8.02 1.96 -28.30
C ASN A 206 8.65 0.86 -27.42
N GLU A 207 8.76 -0.34 -27.98
CA GLU A 207 9.15 -1.56 -27.25
C GLU A 207 10.56 -1.49 -26.65
N LYS A 208 11.52 -0.90 -27.38
CA LYS A 208 12.92 -0.85 -26.92
C LYS A 208 13.07 -0.07 -25.62
N GLU A 209 12.41 1.08 -25.54
CA GLU A 209 12.44 1.93 -24.35
C GLU A 209 11.61 1.32 -23.21
N ALA A 210 10.46 0.70 -23.52
CA ALA A 210 9.68 -0.04 -22.53
C ALA A 210 10.49 -1.16 -21.87
N ILE A 211 11.24 -1.95 -22.66
CA ILE A 211 12.14 -3.01 -22.20
C ILE A 211 13.28 -2.43 -21.34
N TYR A 212 13.85 -1.29 -21.73
CA TYR A 212 14.91 -0.63 -20.96
C TYR A 212 14.42 -0.24 -19.56
N LEU A 213 13.26 0.41 -19.47
CA LEU A 213 12.66 0.80 -18.18
C LEU A 213 12.24 -0.42 -17.36
N ALA A 214 11.71 -1.46 -18.00
CA ALA A 214 11.37 -2.70 -17.31
C ALA A 214 12.61 -3.39 -16.71
N LYS A 215 13.75 -3.38 -17.41
CA LYS A 215 15.04 -3.83 -16.83
C LYS A 215 15.47 -2.97 -15.65
N GLN A 216 15.29 -1.65 -15.73
CA GLN A 216 15.56 -0.73 -14.61
C GLN A 216 14.66 -1.05 -13.39
N LEU A 217 13.37 -1.36 -13.59
CA LEU A 217 12.49 -1.77 -12.49
C LEU A 217 13.01 -2.99 -11.75
N LEU A 218 13.56 -3.97 -12.48
CA LEU A 218 14.09 -5.20 -11.90
C LEU A 218 15.38 -5.01 -11.10
N THR A 219 15.99 -3.81 -11.10
CA THR A 219 17.15 -3.51 -10.25
C THR A 219 16.78 -3.04 -8.85
N PHE A 220 15.49 -2.79 -8.57
CA PHE A 220 15.02 -2.42 -7.23
C PHE A 220 14.78 -3.68 -6.39
N ASP A 221 15.86 -4.30 -5.88
CA ASP A 221 15.81 -5.56 -5.15
C ASP A 221 15.99 -5.45 -3.62
N ASP A 222 15.94 -4.23 -3.08
CA ASP A 222 15.92 -4.00 -1.63
C ASP A 222 14.54 -4.30 -1.02
N ILE A 223 14.55 -4.75 0.24
CA ILE A 223 13.36 -5.15 1.01
C ILE A 223 12.21 -4.12 0.98
N PRO A 224 12.44 -2.82 1.20
CA PRO A 224 11.34 -1.86 1.20
C PRO A 224 10.63 -1.79 -0.16
N TYR A 225 11.37 -1.89 -1.26
CA TYR A 225 10.79 -1.88 -2.60
C TYR A 225 10.05 -3.19 -2.90
N LEU A 226 10.65 -4.35 -2.58
CA LEU A 226 10.02 -5.65 -2.79
C LEU A 226 8.68 -5.79 -2.04
N ARG A 227 8.55 -5.16 -0.87
CA ARG A 227 7.31 -5.16 -0.08
C ARG A 227 6.15 -4.44 -0.79
N ILE A 228 6.44 -3.35 -1.50
CA ILE A 228 5.41 -2.49 -2.13
C ILE A 228 5.15 -2.87 -3.60
N TYR A 229 6.20 -3.21 -4.34
CA TYR A 229 6.19 -3.22 -5.81
C TYR A 229 6.36 -4.62 -6.44
N SER A 230 6.22 -5.70 -5.66
CA SER A 230 6.44 -7.07 -6.14
C SER A 230 5.67 -7.44 -7.43
N ASP A 231 4.42 -7.03 -7.54
CA ASP A 231 3.56 -7.21 -8.71
C ASP A 231 4.01 -6.38 -9.92
N ILE A 232 4.49 -5.16 -9.69
CA ILE A 232 5.09 -4.33 -10.74
C ILE A 232 6.33 -5.01 -11.31
N PHE A 233 7.17 -5.59 -10.45
CA PHE A 233 8.37 -6.30 -10.86
C PHE A 233 8.05 -7.58 -11.63
N GLU A 234 7.02 -8.33 -11.21
CA GLU A 234 6.53 -9.47 -11.99
C GLU A 234 6.05 -9.03 -13.37
N ASN A 235 5.22 -7.98 -13.45
CA ASN A 235 4.78 -7.42 -14.73
C ASN A 235 5.95 -6.97 -15.60
N ALA A 236 6.97 -6.34 -15.03
CA ALA A 236 8.16 -5.92 -15.74
C ALA A 236 8.88 -7.10 -16.43
N LYS A 237 8.85 -8.32 -15.88
CA LYS A 237 9.43 -9.50 -16.54
C LYS A 237 8.73 -9.81 -17.87
N TYR A 238 7.40 -9.73 -17.93
CA TYR A 238 6.63 -9.88 -19.17
C TYR A 238 6.89 -8.76 -20.19
N ILE A 239 7.24 -7.56 -19.71
CA ILE A 239 7.66 -6.46 -20.60
C ILE A 239 9.02 -6.75 -21.21
N VAL A 240 9.97 -7.29 -20.42
CA VAL A 240 11.31 -7.64 -20.88
C VAL A 240 11.29 -8.82 -21.86
N ASP A 241 10.46 -9.83 -21.58
CA ASP A 241 10.32 -11.04 -22.38
C ASP A 241 8.83 -11.42 -22.50
N ASN A 242 8.28 -11.30 -23.71
CA ASN A 242 6.88 -11.63 -23.97
C ASN A 242 6.59 -13.15 -23.94
N GLN A 243 7.63 -13.98 -23.95
CA GLN A 243 7.56 -15.43 -23.77
C GLN A 243 7.89 -15.85 -22.34
N TYR A 244 8.05 -14.88 -21.43
CA TYR A 244 8.28 -15.15 -20.02
C TYR A 244 7.26 -16.13 -19.47
N ASN A 245 7.76 -17.23 -18.91
CA ASN A 245 6.95 -18.24 -18.26
C ASN A 245 7.33 -18.31 -16.77
N PRO A 246 6.43 -17.92 -15.85
CA PRO A 246 6.69 -17.97 -14.40
C PRO A 246 6.97 -19.39 -13.90
N ASP A 247 6.53 -20.44 -14.61
CA ASP A 247 6.82 -21.83 -14.23
C ASP A 247 8.30 -22.18 -14.36
N ASN A 248 9.08 -21.43 -15.14
CA ASN A 248 10.52 -21.64 -15.29
C ASN A 248 11.35 -21.00 -14.16
N GLU A 249 10.72 -20.26 -13.25
CA GLU A 249 11.40 -19.54 -12.18
C GLU A 249 11.73 -20.43 -10.99
N ALA A 250 12.61 -19.92 -10.14
CA ALA A 250 12.80 -20.43 -8.80
C ALA A 250 11.57 -20.06 -7.94
N LYS A 251 11.22 -20.93 -6.99
CA LYS A 251 10.10 -20.68 -6.07
C LYS A 251 10.52 -21.02 -4.66
N LEU A 252 10.64 -19.99 -3.83
CA LEU A 252 11.04 -20.17 -2.43
C LEU A 252 9.83 -20.62 -1.62
N PHE A 253 9.96 -21.74 -0.94
CA PHE A 253 8.96 -22.19 0.02
C PHE A 253 9.63 -22.41 1.37
N ILE A 254 9.06 -21.82 2.43
CA ILE A 254 9.69 -21.78 3.76
C ILE A 254 8.82 -22.51 4.78
N LYS A 255 9.45 -23.35 5.61
CA LYS A 255 8.82 -24.01 6.75
C LYS A 255 9.65 -23.87 8.03
N PRO A 256 9.02 -23.57 9.18
CA PRO A 256 7.64 -23.09 9.33
C PRO A 256 7.50 -21.62 8.88
N LYS A 257 6.25 -21.17 8.63
CA LYS A 257 5.93 -19.74 8.37
C LYS A 257 5.75 -18.91 9.65
N GLU A 258 5.42 -19.58 10.74
CA GLU A 258 5.32 -19.01 12.07
C GLU A 258 6.01 -19.93 13.08
N ILE A 259 6.86 -19.35 13.93
CA ILE A 259 7.56 -20.02 15.02
C ILE A 259 7.02 -19.43 16.32
N ILE A 260 6.44 -20.29 17.17
CA ILE A 260 5.95 -19.89 18.49
C ILE A 260 6.89 -20.46 19.54
N LEU A 261 7.49 -19.58 20.35
CA LEU A 261 8.39 -19.93 21.44
C LEU A 261 7.71 -19.59 22.77
N ASN A 262 7.44 -20.61 23.57
CA ASN A 262 6.83 -20.46 24.89
C ASN A 262 7.89 -20.64 25.97
N ASN A 263 7.69 -19.99 27.11
CA ASN A 263 8.53 -20.13 28.31
C ASN A 263 10.02 -19.85 28.04
N CYS A 264 10.33 -18.90 27.16
CA CYS A 264 11.71 -18.48 26.93
C CYS A 264 12.24 -17.81 28.18
N ILE A 265 13.46 -18.12 28.59
CA ILE A 265 14.09 -17.48 29.75
C ILE A 265 14.94 -16.30 29.27
N ILE A 266 14.89 -15.15 29.97
CA ILE A 266 15.77 -14.02 29.65
C ILE A 266 17.23 -14.46 29.52
N ASN A 267 17.89 -13.95 28.48
CA ASN A 267 19.30 -14.16 28.18
C ASN A 267 19.69 -15.61 27.91
N GLN A 268 18.73 -16.54 27.89
CA GLN A 268 18.95 -17.92 27.50
C GLN A 268 18.67 -18.07 25.99
N PRO A 269 19.60 -18.65 25.22
CA PRO A 269 19.40 -18.87 23.79
C PRO A 269 18.46 -20.06 23.54
N GLU A 270 17.55 -19.89 22.59
CA GLU A 270 16.69 -20.92 22.02
C GLU A 270 17.09 -21.19 20.58
N MET A 271 17.28 -22.47 20.24
CA MET A 271 17.72 -22.88 18.92
C MET A 271 16.53 -23.12 17.99
N LEU A 272 16.55 -22.49 16.81
CA LEU A 272 15.49 -22.52 15.82
C LEU A 272 16.00 -23.15 14.52
N LYS A 273 15.08 -23.78 13.79
CA LYS A 273 15.34 -24.33 12.46
C LYS A 273 14.32 -23.80 11.46
N ILE A 274 14.81 -23.37 10.30
CA ILE A 274 13.98 -22.95 9.17
C ILE A 274 14.42 -23.74 7.94
N GLU A 275 13.51 -24.47 7.33
CA GLU A 275 13.73 -25.19 6.09
C GLU A 275 13.35 -24.31 4.90
N LEU A 276 14.28 -24.14 3.97
CA LEU A 276 14.08 -23.45 2.70
C LEU A 276 14.05 -24.49 1.58
N PHE A 277 12.96 -24.52 0.83
CA PHE A 277 12.76 -25.41 -0.31
C PHE A 277 12.74 -24.58 -1.59
N ASN A 278 13.40 -25.07 -2.63
CA ASN A 278 13.14 -24.61 -3.98
C ASN A 278 12.07 -25.50 -4.62
N LYS A 279 10.87 -24.96 -4.79
CA LYS A 279 9.75 -25.64 -5.47
C LYS A 279 9.57 -25.16 -6.91
N GLY A 280 10.55 -24.46 -7.44
CA GLY A 280 10.59 -23.98 -8.83
C GLY A 280 11.48 -24.86 -9.71
N ASN A 281 11.66 -24.42 -10.95
CA ASN A 281 12.37 -25.16 -11.99
C ASN A 281 13.75 -24.59 -12.33
N SER A 282 14.14 -23.47 -11.72
CA SER A 282 15.50 -22.91 -11.85
C SER A 282 16.19 -22.77 -10.50
N LEU A 283 17.50 -22.48 -10.53
CA LEU A 283 18.35 -22.35 -9.36
C LEU A 283 17.86 -21.23 -8.43
N LEU A 284 17.64 -21.55 -7.16
CA LEU A 284 17.26 -20.58 -6.14
C LEU A 284 18.49 -20.08 -5.41
N ASN A 285 18.64 -18.76 -5.33
CA ASN A 285 19.70 -18.07 -4.60
C ASN A 285 19.06 -17.15 -3.56
N ILE A 286 19.35 -17.38 -2.28
CA ILE A 286 18.99 -16.44 -1.21
C ILE A 286 20.01 -15.31 -1.20
N LYS A 287 19.56 -14.13 -1.61
CA LYS A 287 20.40 -12.92 -1.73
C LYS A 287 20.64 -12.25 -0.38
N ASN A 288 19.62 -12.24 0.48
CA ASN A 288 19.68 -11.59 1.79
C ASN A 288 18.73 -12.28 2.76
N ILE A 289 19.09 -12.28 4.05
CA ILE A 289 18.25 -12.72 5.16
C ILE A 289 18.28 -11.59 6.20
N ASP A 290 17.22 -10.78 6.24
CA ASP A 290 17.08 -9.74 7.24
C ASP A 290 16.38 -10.31 8.48
N LEU A 291 17.13 -10.33 9.59
CA LEU A 291 16.66 -10.87 10.87
C LEU A 291 15.79 -9.86 11.66
N GLY A 292 15.80 -8.58 11.26
CA GLY A 292 14.97 -7.51 11.84
C GLY A 292 15.24 -7.16 13.32
N CYS A 293 16.14 -7.87 14.00
CA CYS A 293 16.39 -7.71 15.43
C CYS A 293 17.74 -8.32 15.83
N ASN A 294 18.40 -7.72 16.82
CA ASN A 294 19.58 -8.30 17.47
C ASN A 294 19.25 -9.54 18.35
N CYS A 295 17.96 -9.80 18.57
CA CYS A 295 17.47 -10.93 19.34
C CYS A 295 17.41 -12.24 18.55
N VAL A 296 17.67 -12.19 17.24
CA VAL A 296 17.77 -13.37 16.37
C VAL A 296 19.15 -13.34 15.71
N ARG A 297 19.82 -14.49 15.66
CA ARG A 297 21.13 -14.65 15.01
C ARG A 297 21.12 -15.87 14.10
N LEU A 298 21.63 -15.70 12.88
CA LEU A 298 21.93 -16.83 12.00
C LEU A 298 23.23 -17.49 12.46
N ILE A 299 23.19 -18.80 12.69
CA ILE A 299 24.33 -19.57 13.21
C ILE A 299 25.17 -20.13 12.07
N ASP A 300 24.55 -20.46 10.95
CA ASP A 300 25.24 -21.00 9.79
C ASP A 300 26.31 -20.03 9.29
N THR A 301 27.53 -20.53 9.09
CA THR A 301 28.68 -19.72 8.66
C THR A 301 28.77 -19.58 7.13
N GLN A 302 27.80 -20.13 6.41
CA GLN A 302 27.76 -20.10 4.95
C GLN A 302 27.45 -18.67 4.48
N THR A 303 28.19 -18.23 3.46
CA THR A 303 28.04 -16.88 2.90
C THR A 303 27.05 -16.81 1.73
N SER A 304 26.65 -17.96 1.18
CA SER A 304 25.66 -18.04 0.10
C SER A 304 24.81 -19.29 0.26
N PHE A 305 23.52 -19.17 -0.01
CA PHE A 305 22.56 -20.25 0.05
C PHE A 305 21.95 -20.48 -1.33
N ILE A 306 22.46 -21.50 -2.01
CA ILE A 306 22.03 -21.90 -3.36
C ILE A 306 21.32 -23.25 -3.24
N ILE A 307 20.12 -23.34 -3.81
CA ILE A 307 19.23 -24.50 -3.70
C ILE A 307 18.80 -24.93 -5.11
N ASN A 308 19.15 -26.16 -5.53
CA ASN A 308 18.73 -26.68 -6.83
C ASN A 308 17.21 -26.87 -6.89
N PRO A 309 16.62 -26.94 -8.11
CA PRO A 309 15.20 -27.29 -8.27
C PRO A 309 14.82 -28.54 -7.47
N ASN A 310 13.70 -28.44 -6.73
CA ASN A 310 13.14 -29.49 -5.86
C ASN A 310 13.98 -29.89 -4.64
N ASP A 311 15.14 -29.27 -4.41
CA ASP A 311 15.96 -29.48 -3.21
C ASP A 311 15.56 -28.56 -2.05
N SER A 312 16.20 -28.79 -0.90
CA SER A 312 16.03 -27.99 0.30
C SER A 312 17.30 -27.88 1.13
N ILE A 313 17.37 -26.83 1.92
CA ILE A 313 18.39 -26.65 2.97
C ILE A 313 17.71 -26.33 4.30
N THR A 314 18.42 -26.58 5.40
CA THR A 314 17.99 -26.18 6.74
C THR A 314 18.91 -25.11 7.27
N LEU A 315 18.34 -23.99 7.67
CA LEU A 315 19.01 -22.91 8.37
C LEU A 315 18.84 -23.06 9.88
N HIS A 316 19.90 -22.77 10.62
CA HIS A 316 19.95 -22.78 12.07
C HIS A 316 20.07 -21.35 12.58
N LEU A 317 19.12 -20.98 13.44
CA LEU A 317 19.10 -19.68 14.07
C LEU A 317 19.09 -19.83 15.60
N GLU A 318 19.50 -18.77 16.27
CA GLU A 318 19.42 -18.62 17.71
C GLU A 318 18.50 -17.44 18.01
N PHE A 319 17.53 -17.63 18.90
CA PHE A 319 16.75 -16.56 19.49
C PHE A 319 17.20 -16.33 20.93
N LYS A 320 17.55 -15.09 21.27
CA LYS A 320 17.89 -14.69 22.64
C LYS A 320 17.33 -13.30 22.90
N SER A 321 16.51 -13.18 23.94
CA SER A 321 15.98 -11.89 24.35
C SER A 321 16.56 -11.43 25.68
N ASP A 322 16.81 -10.12 25.77
CA ASP A 322 17.18 -9.39 26.98
C ASP A 322 15.96 -8.82 27.72
N LYS A 323 14.74 -9.02 27.21
CA LYS A 323 13.50 -8.40 27.71
C LYS A 323 12.43 -9.45 27.99
N LYS A 324 11.70 -9.25 29.10
CA LYS A 324 10.48 -10.02 29.41
C LYS A 324 9.32 -9.62 28.50
N GLY A 325 8.37 -10.53 28.39
CA GLY A 325 7.07 -10.31 27.79
C GLY A 325 6.95 -10.91 26.39
N LYS A 326 5.91 -10.47 25.68
CA LYS A 326 5.60 -10.95 24.34
C LYS A 326 6.45 -10.21 23.30
N ILE A 327 7.18 -10.95 22.49
CA ILE A 327 8.02 -10.44 21.41
C ILE A 327 7.52 -11.01 20.09
N GLU A 328 7.19 -10.13 19.14
CA GLU A 328 6.82 -10.49 17.77
C GLU A 328 7.83 -9.91 16.79
N ARG A 329 8.36 -10.75 15.90
CA ARG A 329 9.37 -10.38 14.90
C ARG A 329 9.07 -11.05 13.55
N GLU A 330 9.62 -10.48 12.50
CA GLU A 330 9.64 -11.08 11.16
C GLU A 330 11.09 -11.24 10.73
N ILE A 331 11.42 -12.41 10.20
CA ILE A 331 12.63 -12.63 9.40
C ILE A 331 12.22 -12.54 7.94
N LEU A 332 12.95 -11.77 7.15
CA LEU A 332 12.65 -11.54 5.74
C LEU A 332 13.71 -12.20 4.87
N PHE A 333 13.28 -13.09 3.97
CA PHE A 333 14.14 -13.77 3.01
C PHE A 333 14.01 -13.08 1.66
N VAL A 334 15.12 -12.56 1.14
CA VAL A 334 15.21 -12.01 -0.22
C VAL A 334 15.89 -13.02 -1.13
N SER A 335 15.30 -13.30 -2.29
CA SER A 335 15.84 -14.27 -3.24
C SER A 335 15.55 -13.87 -4.69
N ASN A 336 16.11 -14.62 -5.64
CA ASN A 336 15.76 -14.53 -7.05
C ASN A 336 14.46 -15.28 -7.41
N ALA A 337 13.73 -15.83 -6.44
CA ALA A 337 12.47 -16.51 -6.70
C ALA A 337 11.41 -15.57 -7.29
N ILE A 338 10.38 -16.14 -7.92
CA ILE A 338 9.18 -15.39 -8.32
C ILE A 338 8.55 -14.64 -7.13
N ASN A 339 8.53 -15.30 -5.98
CA ASN A 339 8.22 -14.70 -4.69
C ASN A 339 9.51 -14.24 -4.00
N SER A 340 10.05 -13.13 -4.50
CA SER A 340 11.38 -12.64 -4.16
C SER A 340 11.55 -12.20 -2.71
N LEU A 341 10.47 -11.88 -1.98
CA LEU A 341 10.45 -11.53 -0.56
C LEU A 341 9.47 -12.41 0.20
N GLU A 342 9.97 -13.20 1.15
CA GLU A 342 9.16 -14.12 1.95
C GLU A 342 9.41 -13.93 3.45
N PRO A 343 8.38 -13.65 4.26
CA PRO A 343 8.51 -13.50 5.71
C PRO A 343 8.36 -14.84 6.45
N VAL A 344 9.01 -14.92 7.61
CA VAL A 344 8.75 -15.90 8.67
C VAL A 344 8.49 -15.15 9.97
N LYS A 345 7.37 -15.40 10.64
CA LYS A 345 7.00 -14.76 11.89
C LYS A 345 7.58 -15.52 13.09
N ILE A 346 8.13 -14.81 14.06
CA ILE A 346 8.53 -15.34 15.36
C ILE A 346 7.67 -14.67 16.42
N LYS A 347 7.03 -15.47 17.26
CA LYS A 347 6.28 -15.03 18.43
C LYS A 347 6.82 -15.73 19.67
N ALA A 348 7.51 -14.98 20.52
CA ALA A 348 8.13 -15.48 21.72
C ALA A 348 7.46 -14.91 22.98
N PHE A 349 7.31 -15.75 24.00
CA PHE A 349 6.86 -15.37 25.34
C PHE A 349 8.03 -15.58 26.31
N VAL A 350 8.62 -14.46 26.77
CA VAL A 350 9.83 -14.46 27.59
C VAL A 350 9.51 -14.15 29.05
N GLU A 351 10.00 -14.98 29.97
CA GLU A 351 9.78 -14.92 31.42
C GLU A 351 10.97 -14.39 32.22
#